data_AF-A0A6I3LFR8-F1
#
_entry.id   AF-A0A6I3LFR8-F1
#
_cell.length_a   1.000
_cell.length_b   1.000
_cell.length_c   1.000
_cell.angle_alpha   90.00
_cell.angle_beta   90.00
_cell.angle_gamma   90.00
#
_symmetry.space_group_name_H-M   'P 1'
#
loop_
_entity.id
_entity.type
_entity.pdbx_description
1 polymer ?
#
loop_
_entity_poly.entity_id
_entity_poly.type
_entity_poly.pdbx_seq_one_letter_code
_entity_poly.pdbx_strand_id
1 'polypeptide(L)'
;EEEFDLNDLSVPPGVKINDPVRMYLKEIGRVDLLSAEEEINLAKRIEEGDEEAKRRLAEANLRLVVSIAKRYVGRGMLFLDLIQ
;
A
#
# COMPACT_ATOMS: atom_id res chain seq x y z
N GLU A 1 -11.05 -17.03 -6.02
CA GLU A 1 -10.28 -15.81 -5.76
C GLU A 1 -10.55 -14.88 -6.92
N GLU A 2 -11.04 -13.67 -6.68
CA GLU A 2 -11.19 -12.67 -7.75
C GLU A 2 -9.79 -12.27 -8.20
N GLU A 3 -9.42 -12.63 -9.43
CA GLU A 3 -8.15 -12.27 -10.04
C GLU A 3 -8.14 -10.74 -10.21
N PHE A 4 -7.23 -10.07 -9.49
CA PHE A 4 -7.15 -8.61 -9.50
C PHE A 4 -6.69 -8.13 -10.89
N ASP A 5 -7.61 -7.64 -11.70
CA ASP A 5 -7.28 -7.08 -13.01
C ASP A 5 -6.63 -5.70 -12.84
N LEU A 6 -5.33 -5.64 -13.14
CA LEU A 6 -4.57 -4.38 -13.15
C LEU A 6 -5.14 -3.38 -14.18
N ASN A 7 -5.95 -3.82 -15.14
CA ASN A 7 -6.61 -2.94 -16.11
C ASN A 7 -7.78 -2.14 -15.53
N ASP A 8 -8.35 -2.55 -14.39
CA ASP A 8 -9.43 -1.80 -13.70
C ASP A 8 -8.93 -0.54 -13.00
N LEU A 9 -7.61 -0.37 -12.90
CA LEU A 9 -6.94 0.78 -12.31
C LEU A 9 -6.93 2.00 -13.26
N SER A 10 -8.04 2.26 -13.95
CA SER A 10 -8.31 3.49 -14.71
C SER A 10 -7.08 4.09 -15.43
N VAL A 11 -6.34 3.25 -16.18
CA VAL A 11 -5.21 3.72 -16.99
C VAL A 11 -5.73 3.99 -18.40
N PRO A 12 -5.52 5.19 -18.98
CA PRO A 12 -5.88 5.47 -20.36
C PRO A 12 -5.21 4.46 -21.33
N PRO A 13 -5.92 3.92 -22.33
CA PRO A 13 -5.33 3.00 -23.30
C PRO A 13 -4.19 3.69 -24.06
N GLY A 14 -2.96 3.20 -23.92
CA GLY A 14 -1.78 3.73 -24.63
C GLY A 14 -0.52 3.95 -23.79
N VAL A 15 -0.60 3.89 -22.46
CA VAL A 15 0.56 4.06 -21.58
C VAL A 15 1.33 2.73 -21.45
N LYS A 16 2.14 2.40 -22.46
CA LYS A 16 3.17 1.37 -22.34
C LYS A 16 4.46 2.06 -21.91
N ILE A 17 4.83 1.95 -20.61
CA ILE A 17 6.21 1.77 -20.09
C ILE A 17 6.32 2.06 -18.58
N ASN A 18 5.51 2.92 -17.96
CA ASN A 18 5.58 3.20 -16.51
C ASN A 18 4.18 3.39 -15.91
N ASP A 19 3.52 2.31 -15.53
CA ASP A 19 2.28 2.38 -14.74
C ASP A 19 2.64 2.78 -13.30
N PRO A 20 2.28 3.99 -12.83
CA PRO A 20 2.63 4.46 -11.49
C PRO A 20 2.00 3.58 -10.39
N VAL A 21 0.84 2.99 -10.66
CA VAL A 21 0.20 2.05 -9.73
C VAL A 21 1.03 0.79 -9.63
N ARG A 22 1.45 0.23 -10.77
CA ARG A 22 2.29 -0.97 -10.79
C ARG A 22 3.65 -0.75 -10.13
N MET A 23 4.23 0.44 -10.28
CA MET A 23 5.44 0.84 -9.58
C MET A 23 5.21 0.87 -8.07
N TYR A 24 4.15 1.57 -7.61
CA TYR A 24 3.80 1.65 -6.20
C TYR A 24 3.53 0.27 -5.59
N LEU A 25 2.72 -0.58 -6.24
CA LEU A 25 2.44 -1.94 -5.77
C LEU A 25 3.71 -2.80 -5.67
N LYS A 26 4.66 -2.62 -6.59
CA LYS A 26 5.96 -3.30 -6.54
C LYS A 26 6.83 -2.80 -5.39
N GLU A 27 6.80 -1.52 -5.08
CA GLU A 27 7.56 -0.93 -3.97
C GLU A 27 7.05 -1.42 -2.62
N ILE A 28 5.75 -1.34 -2.36
CA ILE A 28 5.16 -1.83 -1.10
C ILE A 28 5.24 -3.37 -0.99
N GLY A 29 5.36 -4.06 -2.12
CA GLY A 29 5.58 -5.51 -2.20
C GLY A 29 6.99 -5.94 -1.79
N ARG A 30 7.94 -5.01 -1.63
CA ARG A 30 9.31 -5.30 -1.16
C ARG A 30 9.46 -5.23 0.34
N VAL A 31 8.53 -4.57 1.05
CA VAL A 31 8.55 -4.45 2.51
C VAL A 31 8.00 -5.74 3.10
N ASP A 32 8.75 -6.38 3.99
CA ASP A 32 8.32 -7.59 4.68
C ASP A 32 7.18 -7.30 5.66
N LEU A 33 6.29 -8.28 5.85
CA LEU A 33 5.23 -8.19 6.85
C LEU A 33 5.83 -8.34 8.24
N LEU A 34 5.28 -7.59 9.18
CA LEU A 34 5.67 -7.68 10.59
C LEU A 34 4.96 -8.87 11.24
N SER A 35 5.69 -9.54 12.13
CA SER A 35 5.10 -10.41 13.13
C SER A 35 4.44 -9.60 14.25
N ALA A 36 3.52 -10.21 14.99
CA ALA A 36 2.87 -9.56 16.13
C ALA A 36 3.86 -9.07 17.20
N GLU A 37 4.96 -9.80 17.42
CA GLU A 37 6.00 -9.38 18.35
C GLU A 37 6.76 -8.13 17.86
N GLU A 38 7.05 -8.06 16.56
CA GLU A 38 7.69 -6.87 15.97
C GLU A 38 6.79 -5.65 16.05
N GLU A 39 5.48 -5.81 15.82
CA GLU A 39 4.51 -4.71 15.97
C GLU A 39 4.49 -4.16 17.39
N ILE A 40 4.49 -5.04 18.42
CA ILE A 40 4.53 -4.63 19.83
C ILE A 40 5.84 -3.88 20.13
N ASN A 41 6.97 -4.35 19.63
CA ASN A 41 8.26 -3.71 19.86
C ASN A 41 8.35 -2.34 19.16
N LEU A 42 7.82 -2.21 17.94
CA LEU A 42 7.75 -0.93 17.25
C LEU A 42 6.81 0.04 17.98
N ALA A 43 5.65 -0.42 18.45
CA ALA A 43 4.70 0.40 19.19
C ALA A 43 5.33 1.03 20.45
N LYS A 44 6.06 0.25 21.25
CA LYS A 44 6.78 0.75 22.42
C LYS A 44 7.80 1.84 22.07
N ARG A 45 8.57 1.64 21.01
CA ARG A 45 9.56 2.63 20.54
C ARG A 45 8.88 3.92 20.03
N ILE A 46 7.72 3.79 19.39
CA ILE A 46 6.92 4.94 18.94
C ILE A 46 6.45 5.77 20.15
N GLU A 47 6.03 5.12 21.25
CA GLU A 47 5.66 5.82 22.49
C GLU A 47 6.84 6.61 23.10
N GLU A 48 8.07 6.17 22.86
CA GLU A 48 9.31 6.86 23.24
C GLU A 48 9.73 7.96 22.25
N GLY A 49 8.98 8.18 21.17
CA GLY A 49 9.23 9.22 20.15
C GLY A 49 10.12 8.78 18.98
N ASP A 50 10.28 7.48 18.77
CA ASP A 50 11.06 6.94 17.65
C ASP A 50 10.29 7.05 16.30
N GLU A 51 10.60 8.10 15.54
CA GLU A 51 9.99 8.33 14.22
C GLU A 51 10.38 7.25 13.18
N GLU A 52 11.53 6.58 13.34
CA GLU A 52 11.91 5.48 12.45
C GLU A 52 11.04 4.25 12.71
N ALA A 53 10.74 3.96 13.98
CA ALA A 53 9.81 2.89 14.34
C ALA A 53 8.41 3.16 13.76
N LYS A 54 7.96 4.42 13.81
CA LYS A 54 6.68 4.86 13.23
C LYS A 54 6.65 4.68 11.72
N ARG A 55 7.72 5.10 11.03
CA ARG A 55 7.86 4.91 9.58
C ARG A 55 7.82 3.43 9.21
N ARG A 56 8.61 2.59 9.88
CA ARG A 56 8.65 1.15 9.61
C ARG A 56 7.29 0.48 9.83
N LEU A 57 6.58 0.84 10.90
CA LEU A 57 5.23 0.33 11.16
C LEU A 57 4.24 0.74 10.06
N ALA A 58 4.31 1.98 9.58
CA ALA A 58 3.47 2.46 8.49
C ALA A 58 3.78 1.74 7.16
N GLU A 59 5.05 1.62 6.80
CA GLU A 59 5.50 0.98 5.55
C GLU A 59 5.06 -0.49 5.46
N ALA A 60 5.18 -1.24 6.57
CA ALA A 60 4.75 -2.63 6.63
C ALA A 60 3.23 -2.81 6.41
N ASN A 61 2.45 -1.78 6.74
CA ASN A 61 1.00 -1.79 6.64
C ASN A 61 0.45 -1.19 5.33
N LEU A 62 1.29 -0.74 4.39
CA LEU A 62 0.83 -0.18 3.11
C LEU A 62 0.02 -1.18 2.27
N ARG A 63 0.32 -2.48 2.39
CA ARG A 63 -0.46 -3.54 1.72
C ARG A 63 -1.90 -3.63 2.24
N LEU A 64 -2.10 -3.37 3.54
CA LEU A 64 -3.43 -3.33 4.16
C LEU A 64 -4.24 -2.18 3.57
N VAL A 65 -3.66 -0.98 3.49
CA VAL A 65 -4.29 0.20 2.88
C VAL A 65 -4.77 -0.12 1.47
N VAL A 66 -3.90 -0.69 0.64
CA VAL A 66 -4.24 -1.15 -0.71
C VAL A 66 -5.40 -2.14 -0.71
N SER A 67 -5.40 -3.14 0.17
CA SER A 67 -6.47 -4.15 0.23
C SER A 67 -7.84 -3.57 0.60
N ILE A 68 -7.86 -2.51 1.40
CA ILE A 68 -9.08 -1.78 1.76
C ILE A 68 -9.51 -0.88 0.59
N ALA A 69 -8.58 -0.10 0.02
CA ALA A 69 -8.84 0.84 -1.07
C ALA A 69 -9.40 0.15 -2.33
N LYS A 70 -8.99 -1.10 -2.59
CA LYS A 70 -9.54 -1.93 -3.68
C LYS A 70 -11.07 -1.99 -3.68
N ARG A 71 -11.72 -1.96 -2.51
CA ARG A 71 -13.19 -2.03 -2.38
C ARG A 71 -13.91 -0.75 -2.86
N TYR A 72 -13.15 0.32 -3.10
CA TYR A 72 -13.64 1.64 -3.48
C TYR A 72 -13.28 2.03 -4.91
N VAL A 73 -12.55 1.17 -5.65
CA VAL A 73 -12.25 1.36 -7.07
C VAL A 73 -13.56 1.43 -7.88
N GLY A 74 -13.55 2.21 -8.97
CA GLY A 74 -14.70 2.35 -9.87
C GLY A 74 -15.80 3.29 -9.37
N ARG A 75 -15.60 3.99 -8.25
CA ARG A 75 -16.57 4.95 -7.67
C ARG A 75 -16.31 6.41 -8.04
N GLY A 76 -15.59 6.66 -9.14
CA GLY A 76 -15.33 8.01 -9.66
C GLY A 76 -14.06 8.70 -9.12
N MET A 77 -13.19 7.97 -8.42
CA MET A 77 -11.86 8.43 -7.97
C MET A 77 -10.77 7.47 -8.49
N LEU A 78 -9.59 8.01 -8.83
CA LEU A 78 -8.47 7.18 -9.28
C LEU A 78 -7.93 6.35 -8.11
N PHE A 79 -7.40 5.17 -8.39
CA PHE A 79 -6.90 4.29 -7.34
C PHE A 79 -5.74 4.90 -6.54
N LEU A 80 -4.86 5.68 -7.18
CA LEU A 80 -3.77 6.37 -6.49
C LEU A 80 -4.29 7.40 -5.49
N ASP A 81 -5.40 8.07 -5.80
CA ASP A 81 -6.01 9.05 -4.91
C ASP A 81 -6.70 8.38 -3.71
N LEU A 82 -7.08 7.09 -3.82
CA LEU A 82 -7.66 6.32 -2.72
C LEU A 82 -6.61 5.85 -1.70
N ILE A 83 -5.33 5.86 -2.05
CA ILE A 83 -4.24 5.30 -1.24
C ILE A 83 -3.19 6.35 -0.79
N GLN A 84 -3.32 7.61 -1.25
CA GLN A 84 -2.52 8.77 -0.84
C GLN A 84 -3.21 9.56 0.27
#